data_AF-A0A626FCM2-F1
#
_entry.id   AF-A0A626FCM2-F1
#
_cell.length_a   1.000
_cell.length_b   1.000
_cell.length_c   1.000
_cell.angle_alpha   90.00
_cell.angle_beta   90.00
_cell.angle_gamma   90.00
#
_symmetry.space_group_name_H-M   'P 1'
#
loop_
_entity.id
_entity.type
_entity.pdbx_description
1 polymer ?
#
loop_
_entity_poly.entity_id
_entity_poly.type
_entity_poly.pdbx_seq_one_letter_code
_entity_poly.pdbx_strand_id
1 'polypeptide(L)'
;MRKPNNAVGPQVRNKKKTARGKLIPAMAITSLAAGIQAATQYFAYSFNYQELLGPNFNHIYAPWSYFKWYSAWHDRLPDAFFAAGSVGATVAAGGLVLTALTSMMKANSSKANEYLHGSARWADEQDIKAAGLLGNDEGVYVGAWE
;
A
#
# COMPACT_ATOMS: atom_id res chain seq x y z
N MET A 1 43.72 -7.15 -5.07
CA MET A 1 43.35 -7.88 -3.84
C MET A 1 42.04 -7.29 -3.32
N ARG A 2 40.96 -8.08 -3.20
CA ARG A 2 39.64 -7.59 -2.75
C ARG A 2 39.55 -7.79 -1.22
N LYS A 3 39.22 -6.73 -0.47
CA LYS A 3 39.02 -6.78 0.99
C LYS A 3 37.87 -7.74 1.33
N PRO A 4 38.03 -8.68 2.29
CA PRO A 4 36.93 -9.50 2.78
C PRO A 4 35.96 -8.65 3.63
N ASN A 5 34.66 -8.93 3.47
CA ASN A 5 33.58 -8.26 4.20
C ASN A 5 33.35 -8.98 5.55
N ASN A 6 33.66 -8.31 6.66
CA ASN A 6 33.67 -8.87 8.02
C ASN A 6 32.42 -8.51 8.87
N ALA A 7 31.28 -8.16 8.27
CA ALA A 7 30.11 -7.86 9.10
C ALA A 7 29.46 -9.14 9.66
N VAL A 8 29.40 -9.23 10.99
CA VAL A 8 28.77 -10.30 11.78
C VAL A 8 27.38 -9.88 12.27
N GLY A 9 26.46 -10.83 12.34
CA GLY A 9 25.02 -10.61 12.50
C GLY A 9 24.27 -10.71 11.16
N PRO A 10 22.92 -10.72 11.13
CA PRO A 10 22.17 -10.77 9.89
C PRO A 10 22.59 -9.57 9.05
N GLN A 11 23.41 -9.79 8.02
CA GLN A 11 23.57 -8.79 6.98
C GLN A 11 22.22 -8.77 6.27
N VAL A 12 21.33 -7.91 6.77
CA VAL A 12 20.12 -7.47 6.08
C VAL A 12 20.59 -6.75 4.83
N ARG A 13 21.05 -7.58 3.88
CA ARG A 13 21.38 -7.31 2.50
C ARG A 13 20.32 -6.36 2.04
N ASN A 14 20.76 -5.11 1.85
CA ASN A 14 20.03 -3.99 1.29
C ASN A 14 18.53 -4.22 1.31
N LYS A 15 17.79 -3.54 2.18
CA LYS A 15 16.39 -3.23 1.88
C LYS A 15 16.41 -2.62 0.48
N LYS A 16 16.25 -3.42 -0.58
CA LYS A 16 15.85 -2.97 -1.90
C LYS A 16 14.65 -2.14 -1.53
N LYS A 17 14.78 -0.81 -1.60
CA LYS A 17 13.72 0.15 -1.29
C LYS A 17 12.49 -0.47 -1.93
N THR A 18 11.62 -1.07 -1.13
CA THR A 18 10.48 -1.82 -1.65
C THR A 18 9.74 -0.77 -2.42
N ALA A 19 9.81 -0.82 -3.75
CA ALA A 19 9.30 0.24 -4.61
C ALA A 19 7.91 0.53 -4.08
N ARG A 20 7.73 1.72 -3.50
CA ARG A 20 6.58 2.04 -2.65
C ARG A 20 5.36 1.73 -3.51
N GLY A 21 4.66 0.63 -3.18
CA GLY A 21 3.73 0.03 -4.11
C GLY A 21 2.66 1.06 -4.43
N LYS A 22 2.68 1.62 -5.65
CA LYS A 22 1.78 2.72 -6.02
C LYS A 22 0.31 2.29 -6.09
N LEU A 23 0.04 0.99 -6.01
CA LEU A 23 -1.32 0.44 -6.12
C LEU A 23 -2.25 0.93 -5.00
N ILE A 24 -1.88 0.77 -3.73
CA ILE A 24 -2.75 1.17 -2.60
C ILE A 24 -3.06 2.68 -2.63
N PRO A 25 -2.08 3.60 -2.78
CA PRO A 25 -2.41 5.02 -2.89
C PRO A 25 -3.19 5.35 -4.18
N ALA A 26 -2.93 4.66 -5.30
CA ALA A 26 -3.73 4.84 -6.51
C ALA A 26 -5.19 4.42 -6.28
N MET A 27 -5.44 3.28 -5.63
CA MET A 27 -6.78 2.81 -5.29
C MET A 27 -7.53 3.80 -4.40
N ALA A 28 -6.85 4.36 -3.39
CA ALA A 28 -7.43 5.39 -2.54
C ALA A 28 -7.82 6.63 -3.35
N ILE A 29 -6.92 7.14 -4.20
CA ILE A 29 -7.20 8.31 -5.06
C ILE A 29 -8.37 8.02 -6.01
N THR A 30 -8.40 6.84 -6.64
CA THR A 30 -9.49 6.47 -7.54
C THR A 30 -10.82 6.34 -6.80
N SER A 31 -10.82 5.88 -5.54
CA SER A 31 -12.02 5.83 -4.71
C SER A 31 -12.60 7.22 -4.45
N LEU A 32 -11.73 8.17 -4.10
CA LEU A 32 -12.14 9.56 -3.87
C LEU A 32 -12.67 10.19 -5.17
N ALA A 33 -11.98 9.97 -6.30
CA ALA A 33 -12.44 10.45 -7.60
C ALA A 33 -13.79 9.85 -8.00
N ALA A 34 -14.00 8.54 -7.73
CA ALA A 34 -15.27 7.88 -7.97
C ALA A 34 -16.39 8.46 -7.10
N GLY A 35 -16.13 8.79 -5.83
CA GLY A 35 -17.09 9.45 -4.96
C GLY A 35 -17.49 10.84 -5.47
N ILE A 36 -16.53 11.65 -5.90
CA ILE A 36 -16.79 12.97 -6.49
C ILE A 36 -17.61 12.83 -7.79
N GLN A 37 -17.28 11.85 -8.63
CA GLN A 37 -18.04 11.58 -9.85
C GLN A 37 -19.47 11.12 -9.52
N ALA A 38 -19.65 10.24 -8.53
CA ALA A 38 -20.96 9.78 -8.11
C ALA A 38 -21.83 10.93 -7.57
N ALA A 39 -21.28 11.82 -6.74
CA ALA A 39 -21.98 13.02 -6.29
C ALA A 39 -22.39 13.91 -7.46
N THR A 40 -21.49 14.13 -8.42
CA THR A 40 -21.76 14.93 -9.62
C THR A 40 -22.91 14.34 -10.44
N GLN A 41 -22.86 13.04 -10.73
CA GLN A 41 -23.86 12.37 -11.55
C GLN A 41 -25.21 12.27 -10.84
N TYR A 42 -25.19 12.00 -9.53
CA TYR A 42 -26.42 11.97 -8.74
C TYR A 42 -27.09 13.34 -8.72
N PHE A 43 -26.32 14.42 -8.49
CA PHE A 43 -26.87 15.77 -8.56
C PHE A 43 -27.45 16.06 -9.95
N ALA A 44 -26.73 15.76 -11.02
CA ALA A 44 -27.22 15.95 -12.38
C ALA A 44 -28.52 15.16 -12.65
N TYR A 45 -28.58 13.92 -12.18
CA TYR A 45 -29.77 13.06 -12.27
C TYR A 45 -30.96 13.63 -11.51
N SER A 46 -30.78 14.14 -10.29
CA SER A 46 -31.85 14.76 -9.50
C SER A 46 -32.50 15.96 -10.19
N PHE A 47 -31.78 16.62 -11.09
CA PHE A 47 -32.29 17.73 -11.89
C PHE A 47 -32.67 17.31 -13.32
N ASN A 48 -32.61 16.04 -13.71
CA ASN A 48 -32.86 15.57 -15.08
C ASN A 48 -31.89 16.17 -16.13
N TYR A 49 -30.63 16.37 -15.75
CA TYR A 49 -29.55 16.83 -16.64
C TYR A 49 -29.85 18.16 -17.37
N GLN A 50 -30.50 19.12 -16.69
CA GLN A 50 -30.87 20.42 -17.28
C GLN A 50 -29.68 21.15 -17.91
N GLU A 51 -29.95 21.89 -18.98
CA GLU A 51 -28.95 22.70 -19.67
C GLU A 51 -28.26 23.72 -18.76
N LEU A 52 -28.94 24.20 -17.71
CA LEU A 52 -28.39 25.15 -16.73
C LEU A 52 -27.18 24.60 -15.95
N LEU A 53 -27.04 23.28 -15.85
CA LEU A 53 -25.90 22.63 -15.20
C LEU A 53 -24.59 22.78 -16.01
N GLY A 54 -24.70 23.20 -17.27
CA GLY A 54 -23.58 23.47 -18.16
C GLY A 54 -23.27 22.31 -19.11
N PRO A 55 -22.11 22.35 -19.79
CA PRO A 55 -21.77 21.36 -20.81
C PRO A 55 -21.56 19.97 -20.21
N ASN A 56 -22.14 18.97 -20.87
CA ASN A 56 -21.94 17.55 -20.59
C ASN A 56 -21.72 16.79 -21.91
N PHE A 57 -21.17 15.59 -21.80
CA PHE A 57 -21.04 14.68 -22.94
C PHE A 57 -22.00 13.51 -22.74
N ASN A 58 -23.11 13.49 -23.49
CA ASN A 58 -24.15 12.46 -23.37
C ASN A 58 -24.58 12.22 -21.91
N HIS A 59 -24.98 13.29 -21.22
CA HIS A 59 -25.35 13.30 -19.81
C HIS A 59 -24.19 13.03 -18.81
N ILE A 60 -22.96 12.85 -19.29
CA ILE A 60 -21.80 12.70 -18.42
C ILE A 60 -21.19 14.08 -18.14
N TYR A 61 -21.35 14.54 -16.89
CA TYR A 61 -20.65 15.70 -16.36
C TYR A 61 -19.25 15.36 -15.84
N ALA A 62 -18.37 16.36 -15.88
CA ALA A 62 -17.04 16.29 -15.32
C ALA A 62 -17.07 16.25 -13.78
N PRO A 63 -16.17 15.50 -13.10
CA PRO A 63 -16.23 15.31 -11.65
C PRO A 63 -16.19 16.61 -10.83
N TRP A 64 -15.51 17.66 -11.31
CA TRP A 64 -15.42 18.94 -10.61
C TRP A 64 -16.68 19.81 -10.74
N SER A 65 -17.67 19.42 -11.56
CA SER A 65 -18.90 20.17 -11.72
C SER A 65 -19.72 20.28 -10.45
N TYR A 66 -19.69 19.25 -9.59
CA TYR A 66 -20.30 19.30 -8.27
C TYR A 66 -19.85 20.52 -7.44
N PHE A 67 -18.54 20.81 -7.41
CA PHE A 67 -18.01 21.96 -6.65
C PHE A 67 -18.42 23.31 -7.24
N LYS A 68 -18.48 23.40 -8.57
CA LYS A 68 -18.96 24.61 -9.25
C LYS A 68 -20.41 24.90 -8.87
N TRP A 69 -21.28 23.90 -8.95
CA TRP A 69 -22.69 24.04 -8.56
C TRP A 69 -22.83 24.34 -7.07
N TYR A 70 -22.06 23.66 -6.23
CA TYR A 70 -22.04 23.91 -4.79
C TYR A 70 -21.74 25.38 -4.53
N SER A 71 -20.65 25.92 -5.07
CA SER A 71 -20.27 27.33 -4.88
C SER A 71 -21.33 28.34 -5.37
N ALA A 72 -22.15 27.97 -6.35
CA ALA A 72 -23.17 28.85 -6.91
C ALA A 72 -24.52 28.78 -6.18
N TRP A 73 -24.89 27.60 -5.67
CA TRP A 73 -26.28 27.29 -5.30
C TRP A 73 -26.45 26.61 -3.94
N HIS A 74 -25.38 26.36 -3.17
CA HIS A 74 -25.48 25.60 -1.90
C HIS A 74 -26.50 26.19 -0.91
N ASP A 75 -26.60 27.52 -0.83
CA ASP A 75 -27.53 28.20 0.08
C ASP A 75 -29.00 28.03 -0.32
N ARG A 76 -29.29 27.80 -1.60
CA ARG A 76 -30.65 27.70 -2.12
C ARG A 76 -31.16 26.27 -2.17
N LEU A 77 -30.25 25.30 -2.33
CA LEU A 77 -30.55 23.89 -2.56
C LEU A 77 -29.81 22.97 -1.57
N PRO A 78 -29.82 23.24 -0.26
CA PRO A 78 -29.00 22.51 0.71
C PRO A 78 -29.29 21.00 0.68
N ASP A 79 -30.56 20.60 0.67
CA ASP A 79 -30.96 19.20 0.71
C ASP A 79 -30.49 18.40 -0.51
N ALA A 80 -30.52 19.01 -1.71
CA ALA A 80 -30.05 18.38 -2.93
C ALA A 80 -28.53 18.15 -2.89
N PHE A 81 -27.77 19.11 -2.36
CA PHE A 81 -26.33 18.95 -2.15
C PHE A 81 -26.01 17.94 -1.06
N PHE A 82 -26.77 17.89 0.04
CA PHE A 82 -26.61 16.86 1.06
C PHE A 82 -26.86 15.46 0.50
N ALA A 83 -27.94 15.28 -0.27
CA ALA A 83 -28.25 14.00 -0.91
C ALA A 83 -27.13 13.56 -1.87
N ALA A 84 -26.72 14.42 -2.80
CA ALA A 84 -25.63 14.13 -3.74
C ALA A 84 -24.29 13.87 -3.04
N GLY A 85 -23.94 14.71 -2.06
CA GLY A 85 -22.75 14.55 -1.24
C GLY A 85 -22.74 13.23 -0.47
N SER A 86 -23.90 12.81 0.06
CA SER A 86 -24.04 11.54 0.78
C SER A 86 -23.75 10.35 -0.13
N VAL A 87 -24.28 10.35 -1.35
CA VAL A 87 -24.03 9.29 -2.35
C VAL A 87 -22.54 9.23 -2.70
N GLY A 88 -21.92 10.39 -2.95
CA GLY A 88 -20.49 10.45 -3.20
C GLY A 88 -19.65 9.94 -2.02
N ALA A 89 -20.03 10.30 -0.79
CA ALA A 89 -19.36 9.85 0.42
C ALA A 89 -19.48 8.33 0.61
N THR A 90 -20.65 7.73 0.36
CA THR A 90 -20.84 6.28 0.43
C THR A 90 -19.96 5.54 -0.59
N VAL A 91 -19.90 6.04 -1.83
CA VAL A 91 -19.03 5.45 -2.88
C VAL A 91 -17.55 5.55 -2.50
N ALA A 92 -17.10 6.73 -2.05
CA ALA A 92 -15.72 6.94 -1.62
C ALA A 92 -15.36 6.07 -0.39
N ALA A 93 -16.26 5.99 0.59
CA ALA A 93 -16.07 5.17 1.78
C ALA A 93 -15.98 3.68 1.41
N GLY A 94 -16.87 3.20 0.55
CA GLY A 94 -16.84 1.81 0.07
C GLY A 94 -15.51 1.45 -0.62
N GLY A 95 -15.02 2.32 -1.52
CA GLY A 95 -13.73 2.06 -2.18
C GLY A 95 -12.51 2.23 -1.25
N LEU A 96 -12.59 3.07 -0.21
CA LEU A 96 -11.56 3.16 0.83
C LEU A 96 -11.54 1.91 1.72
N VAL A 97 -12.70 1.36 2.07
CA VAL A 97 -12.81 0.08 2.78
C VAL A 97 -12.18 -1.03 1.94
N LEU A 98 -12.48 -1.10 0.65
CA LEU A 98 -11.84 -2.07 -0.26
C LEU A 98 -10.32 -1.88 -0.33
N THR A 99 -9.85 -0.62 -0.35
CA THR A 99 -8.42 -0.30 -0.31
C THR A 99 -7.77 -0.76 0.99
N ALA A 100 -8.44 -0.58 2.14
CA ALA A 100 -7.97 -1.07 3.42
C ALA A 100 -7.87 -2.60 3.44
N LEU A 101 -8.92 -3.30 2.99
CA LEU A 101 -8.93 -4.77 2.90
C LEU A 101 -7.78 -5.29 2.03
N THR A 102 -7.57 -4.72 0.85
CA THR A 102 -6.44 -5.12 -0.02
C THR A 102 -5.08 -4.83 0.61
N SER A 103 -4.95 -3.75 1.38
CA SER A 103 -3.72 -3.45 2.12
C SER A 103 -3.44 -4.48 3.23
N MET A 104 -4.48 -4.90 3.96
CA MET A 104 -4.38 -5.91 5.01
C MET A 104 -4.03 -7.27 4.42
N MET A 105 -4.69 -7.69 3.34
CA MET A 105 -4.38 -8.94 2.64
C MET A 105 -2.93 -8.95 2.13
N LYS A 106 -2.43 -7.84 1.58
CA LYS A 106 -1.03 -7.73 1.14
C LYS A 106 -0.04 -7.76 2.29
N ALA A 107 -0.37 -7.15 3.42
CA ALA A 107 0.48 -7.17 4.61
C ALA A 107 0.52 -8.58 5.24
N ASN A 108 -0.60 -9.30 5.21
CA ASN A 108 -0.76 -10.62 5.80
C ASN A 108 -0.37 -11.77 4.84
N SER A 109 -0.09 -11.48 3.57
CA SER A 109 0.45 -12.45 2.64
C SER A 109 1.87 -12.83 3.08
N SER A 110 2.00 -13.95 3.79
CA SER A 110 3.26 -14.50 4.26
C SER A 110 4.32 -14.47 3.16
N LYS A 111 5.33 -13.63 3.35
CA LYS A 111 6.61 -13.84 2.69
C LYS A 111 7.34 -14.87 3.51
N ALA A 112 7.75 -15.97 2.90
CA ALA A 112 8.64 -16.93 3.53
C ALA A 112 9.84 -16.15 4.09
N ASN A 113 9.88 -16.00 5.41
CA ASN A 113 11.03 -15.41 6.06
C ASN A 113 12.10 -16.50 6.02
N GLU A 114 13.08 -16.30 5.16
CA GLU A 114 14.18 -17.23 4.86
C GLU A 114 14.99 -17.62 6.13
N TYR A 115 14.78 -16.88 7.23
CA TYR A 115 15.40 -17.08 8.54
C TYR A 115 14.41 -17.50 9.65
N LEU A 116 13.22 -18.01 9.31
CA LEU A 116 12.26 -18.54 10.30
C LEU A 116 12.85 -19.66 11.17
N HIS A 117 13.88 -20.34 10.67
CA HIS A 117 14.59 -21.40 11.37
C HIS A 117 15.97 -20.97 11.89
N GLY A 118 16.20 -19.66 11.99
CA GLY A 118 17.43 -19.07 12.52
C GLY A 118 18.42 -18.68 11.43
N SER A 119 19.19 -17.62 11.68
CA SER A 119 20.36 -17.23 10.88
C SER A 119 21.54 -18.20 11.05
N ALA A 120 21.27 -19.43 11.47
CA ALA A 120 22.26 -20.47 11.71
C ALA A 120 22.87 -20.88 10.37
N ARG A 121 23.97 -20.23 10.03
CA ARG A 121 24.91 -20.72 9.03
C ARG A 121 25.90 -21.63 9.74
N TRP A 122 26.34 -22.70 9.08
CA TRP A 122 27.49 -23.47 9.55
C TRP A 122 28.70 -22.53 9.69
N ALA A 123 29.50 -22.76 10.74
CA ALA A 123 30.71 -22.01 11.00
C ALA A 123 31.68 -22.17 9.83
N ASP A 124 32.22 -21.05 9.33
CA ASP A 124 33.32 -21.08 8.37
C ASP A 124 34.68 -21.16 9.08
N GLU A 125 35.76 -21.36 8.34
CA GLU A 125 37.11 -21.48 8.91
C GLU A 125 37.51 -20.26 9.77
N GLN A 126 36.98 -19.07 9.47
CA GLN A 126 37.26 -17.86 10.24
C GLN A 126 36.49 -17.86 11.56
N ASP A 127 35.22 -18.28 11.56
CA ASP A 127 34.43 -18.47 12.78
C ASP A 127 35.11 -19.50 13.70
N ILE A 128 35.62 -20.60 13.13
CA ILE A 128 36.33 -21.67 13.88
C ILE A 128 37.64 -21.13 14.48
N LYS A 129 38.41 -20.33 13.73
CA LYS A 129 39.63 -19.66 14.24
C LYS A 129 39.32 -18.62 15.31
N ALA A 130 38.27 -17.81 15.12
CA ALA A 130 37.86 -16.80 16.09
C ALA A 130 37.35 -17.41 17.40
N ALA A 131 36.72 -18.60 17.32
CA ALA A 131 36.35 -19.40 18.49
C ALA A 131 37.55 -20.07 19.18
N GLY A 132 38.77 -19.93 18.65
CA GLY A 132 39.99 -20.52 19.21
C GLY A 132 40.10 -22.04 18.99
N LEU A 133 39.28 -22.60 18.10
CA LEU A 133 39.25 -24.05 17.80
C LEU A 133 40.31 -24.46 16.76
N LEU A 134 40.88 -23.49 16.03
CA LEU A 134 41.96 -23.69 15.06
C LEU A 134 43.13 -22.77 15.41
N GLY A 135 44.35 -23.34 15.53
CA GLY A 135 45.60 -22.58 15.70
C GLY A 135 46.26 -22.68 17.07
N ASN A 136 45.68 -23.41 18.02
CA ASN A 136 46.37 -23.90 19.20
C ASN A 136 46.97 -25.29 18.89
N ASP A 137 48.10 -25.64 19.49
CA ASP A 137 48.78 -26.94 19.27
C ASP A 137 47.95 -28.16 19.77
N GLU A 138 46.77 -27.91 20.36
CA GLU A 138 45.81 -28.90 20.84
C GLU A 138 44.48 -28.78 20.07
N GLY A 139 44.18 -29.80 19.26
CA GLY A 139 42.89 -29.95 18.58
C GLY A 139 42.10 -31.11 19.17
N VAL A 140 40.81 -30.92 19.44
CA VAL A 140 39.93 -31.98 19.95
C VAL A 140 39.05 -32.50 18.82
N TYR A 141 39.13 -33.80 18.55
CA TYR A 141 38.23 -34.51 17.64
C TYR A 141 37.21 -35.30 18.48
N VAL A 142 35.91 -35.04 18.30
CA VAL A 142 34.84 -35.76 19.01
C VAL A 142 34.03 -36.54 17.99
N GLY A 143 34.18 -37.87 18.01
CA GLY A 143 33.36 -38.78 17.22
C GLY A 143 34.04 -40.10 16.91
N ALA A 144 33.66 -41.16 17.62
CA ALA A 144 33.81 -42.53 17.16
C ALA A 144 32.46 -43.22 17.37
N TRP A 145 31.96 -43.87 16.33
CA TRP A 145 30.78 -44.72 16.38
C TRP A 145 31.26 -46.16 16.14
N GLU A 146 30.76 -47.10 16.95
CA GLU A 146 31.04 -48.53 16.83
C GLU A 146 29.90 -49.25 16.10
#